data_AF-A0A2G6R3B3-F1
#
_entry.id   AF-A0A2G6R3B3-F1
#
_cell.length_a   1.000
_cell.length_b   1.000
_cell.length_c   1.000
_cell.angle_alpha   90.00
_cell.angle_beta   90.00
_cell.angle_gamma   90.00
#
_symmetry.space_group_name_H-M   'P 1'
#
loop_
_entity.id
_entity.type
_entity.pdbx_description
1 polymer ?
#
loop_
_entity_poly.entity_id
_entity_poly.type
_entity_poly.pdbx_seq_one_letter_code
_entity_poly.pdbx_strand_id
1 'polypeptide(L)'
;MENVISKTLLLPLYFRATDAKNKESILNDKISLEIVKDFEFDEELMKKAKFSQAGTIIRAKFFDDCAKNFIKNNPNPVIVNMATGLDTRTLRIYDEKAKFFDVDLPEVIELRKKYIKDKSIVLSANVFE
;
A
#
# COMPACT_ATOMS: atom_id res chain seq x y z
N MET A 1 10.63 -4.39 -18.28
CA MET A 1 9.55 -4.36 -17.24
C MET A 1 9.39 -2.96 -16.62
N GLU A 2 10.40 -2.08 -16.65
CA GLU A 2 10.30 -0.71 -16.13
C GLU A 2 9.27 0.20 -16.82
N ASN A 3 8.92 -0.04 -18.09
CA ASN A 3 8.09 0.89 -18.87
C ASN A 3 6.58 0.88 -18.58
N VAL A 4 6.08 0.00 -17.70
CA VAL A 4 4.62 -0.15 -17.46
C VAL A 4 4.21 0.33 -16.07
N ILE A 5 5.15 0.48 -15.14
CA ILE A 5 4.85 0.83 -13.74
C ILE A 5 5.30 2.26 -13.51
N SER A 6 4.34 3.15 -13.23
CA SER A 6 4.65 4.56 -12.95
C SER A 6 5.64 4.68 -11.78
N LYS A 7 6.65 5.52 -11.93
CA LYS A 7 7.57 5.90 -10.83
C LYS A 7 6.82 6.34 -9.58
N THR A 8 5.64 6.93 -9.75
CA THR A 8 4.76 7.37 -8.66
C THR A 8 4.23 6.20 -7.81
N LEU A 9 4.03 5.00 -8.38
CA LEU A 9 3.58 3.81 -7.66
C LEU A 9 4.64 3.28 -6.69
N LEU A 10 5.93 3.39 -7.06
CA LEU A 10 7.04 2.87 -6.28
C LEU A 10 7.47 3.78 -5.12
N LEU A 11 7.20 5.09 -5.20
CA LEU A 11 7.54 6.05 -4.14
C LEU A 11 6.89 5.70 -2.78
N PRO A 12 5.56 5.48 -2.68
CA PRO A 12 4.94 5.07 -1.42
C PRO A 12 5.47 3.74 -0.87
N LEU A 13 5.80 2.78 -1.74
CA LEU A 13 6.41 1.51 -1.34
C LEU A 13 7.75 1.77 -0.64
N TYR A 14 8.63 2.56 -1.27
CA TYR A 14 9.93 2.91 -0.72
C TYR A 14 9.83 3.65 0.62
N PHE A 15 8.91 4.60 0.72
CA PHE A 15 8.70 5.35 1.97
C PHE A 15 8.26 4.45 3.12
N ARG A 16 7.33 3.51 2.88
CA ARG A 16 6.89 2.55 3.90
C ARG A 16 8.01 1.59 4.30
N ALA A 17 8.82 1.14 3.35
CA ALA A 17 10.01 0.34 3.63
C ALA A 17 11.03 1.10 4.49
N THR A 18 11.24 2.40 4.20
CA THR A 18 12.15 3.24 4.97
C THR A 18 11.63 3.49 6.39
N ASP A 19 10.32 3.72 6.54
CA ASP A 19 9.68 3.81 7.85
C ASP A 19 9.89 2.51 8.66
N ALA A 20 9.69 1.34 8.06
CA ALA A 20 9.85 0.05 8.71
C ALA A 20 11.28 -0.26 9.19
N LYS A 21 12.30 0.41 8.65
CA LYS A 21 13.70 0.30 9.13
C LYS A 21 13.95 1.11 10.41
N ASN A 22 13.11 2.11 10.71
CA ASN A 22 13.30 2.98 11.86
C ASN A 22 12.89 2.27 13.16
N LYS A 23 13.61 2.55 14.25
CA LYS A 23 13.28 2.02 15.59
C LYS A 23 11.90 2.48 16.07
N GLU A 24 11.52 3.71 15.69
CA GLU A 24 10.22 4.33 16.01
C GLU A 24 9.32 4.34 14.78
N SER A 25 9.22 3.21 14.08
CA SER A 25 8.39 3.07 12.88
C SER A 25 6.91 3.32 13.17
N ILE A 26 6.25 4.10 12.30
CA ILE A 26 4.84 4.45 12.44
C ILE A 26 3.93 3.32 11.95
N LEU A 27 4.24 2.71 10.80
CA LEU A 27 3.44 1.65 10.19
C LEU A 27 4.02 0.25 10.39
N ASN A 28 5.34 0.16 10.60
CA ASN A 28 6.11 -1.08 10.70
C ASN A 28 5.79 -2.06 9.56
N ASP A 29 5.72 -1.54 8.34
CA ASP A 29 5.34 -2.29 7.14
C ASP A 29 6.49 -3.16 6.62
N LYS A 30 6.68 -4.30 7.29
CA LYS A 30 7.72 -5.28 6.96
C LYS A 30 7.54 -5.87 5.56
N ILE A 31 6.33 -5.91 5.04
CA ILE A 31 6.07 -6.46 3.70
C ILE A 31 6.61 -5.50 2.64
N SER A 32 6.36 -4.19 2.78
CA SER A 32 7.01 -3.20 1.89
C SER A 32 8.52 -3.23 2.02
N LEU A 33 9.07 -3.45 3.24
CA LEU A 33 10.52 -3.60 3.45
C LEU A 33 11.13 -4.80 2.70
N GLU A 34 10.39 -5.88 2.52
CA GLU A 34 10.84 -7.01 1.71
C GLU A 34 10.68 -6.73 0.21
N ILE A 35 9.50 -6.25 -0.21
CA ILE A 35 9.20 -6.00 -1.63
C ILE A 35 10.15 -4.97 -2.25
N VAL A 36 10.55 -3.94 -1.48
CA VAL A 36 11.42 -2.86 -1.99
C VAL A 36 12.78 -3.37 -2.50
N LYS A 37 13.23 -4.56 -2.05
CA LYS A 37 14.53 -5.15 -2.45
C LYS A 37 14.57 -5.58 -3.91
N ASP A 38 13.41 -5.77 -4.53
CA ASP A 38 13.27 -6.21 -5.92
C ASP A 38 13.19 -5.04 -6.92
N PHE A 39 13.33 -3.80 -6.46
CA PHE A 39 13.22 -2.59 -7.27
C PHE A 39 14.42 -1.66 -7.08
N GLU A 40 14.78 -0.96 -8.15
CA GLU A 40 15.82 0.07 -8.11
C GLU A 40 15.21 1.45 -7.82
N PHE A 41 15.89 2.24 -6.98
CA PHE A 41 15.44 3.57 -6.56
C PHE A 41 16.58 4.58 -6.69
N ASP A 42 16.25 5.77 -7.17
CA ASP A 42 17.15 6.92 -7.15
C ASP A 42 17.30 7.44 -5.72
N GLU A 43 18.40 7.10 -5.06
CA GLU A 43 18.68 7.51 -3.68
C GLU A 43 18.73 9.02 -3.49
N GLU A 44 19.18 9.80 -4.48
CA GLU A 44 19.23 11.25 -4.37
C GLU A 44 17.82 11.84 -4.36
N LEU A 45 16.96 11.34 -5.25
CA LEU A 45 15.55 11.72 -5.27
C LEU A 45 14.88 11.37 -3.94
N MET A 46 15.16 10.18 -3.39
CA MET A 46 14.59 9.74 -2.11
C MET A 46 15.04 10.61 -0.94
N LYS A 47 16.33 11.02 -0.90
CA LYS A 47 16.86 11.92 0.15
C LYS A 47 16.22 13.30 0.13
N LYS A 48 15.82 13.79 -1.05
CA LYS A 48 15.13 15.09 -1.20
C LYS A 48 13.65 15.02 -0.81
N ALA A 49 13.05 13.83 -0.83
CA ALA A 49 11.61 13.63 -0.61
C ALA A 49 11.22 13.41 0.88
N LYS A 50 12.03 13.82 1.86
CA LYS A 50 11.78 13.57 3.30
C LYS A 50 10.41 14.05 3.80
N PHE A 51 9.97 15.24 3.40
CA PHE A 51 8.64 15.74 3.78
C PHE A 51 7.52 14.93 3.11
N SER A 52 7.72 14.52 1.85
CA SER A 52 6.80 13.63 1.14
C SER A 52 6.74 12.24 1.78
N GLN A 53 7.87 11.73 2.30
CA GLN A 53 7.91 10.50 3.08
C GLN A 53 7.05 10.63 4.34
N ALA A 54 7.32 11.63 5.19
CA ALA A 54 6.57 11.85 6.43
C ALA A 54 5.07 11.97 6.15
N GLY A 55 4.67 12.81 5.19
CA GLY A 55 3.28 12.97 4.78
C GLY A 55 2.65 11.66 4.27
N THR A 56 3.39 10.85 3.50
CA THR A 56 2.91 9.55 3.01
C THR A 56 2.63 8.58 4.14
N ILE A 57 3.54 8.48 5.10
CA ILE A 57 3.43 7.55 6.23
C ILE A 57 2.31 7.97 7.18
N ILE A 58 2.23 9.25 7.52
CA ILE A 58 1.16 9.78 8.38
C ILE A 58 -0.20 9.60 7.68
N ARG A 59 -0.31 9.89 6.39
CA ARG A 59 -1.54 9.69 5.61
C ARG A 59 -1.96 8.22 5.59
N ALA A 60 -1.02 7.30 5.37
CA ALA A 60 -1.32 5.87 5.40
C ALA A 60 -1.81 5.43 6.80
N LYS A 61 -1.17 5.90 7.88
CA LYS A 61 -1.63 5.62 9.25
C LYS A 61 -3.02 6.18 9.52
N PHE A 62 -3.29 7.41 9.10
CA PHE A 62 -4.61 8.02 9.23
C PHE A 62 -5.70 7.17 8.56
N PHE A 63 -5.47 6.70 7.33
CA PHE A 63 -6.43 5.83 6.65
C PHE A 63 -6.52 4.43 7.28
N ASP A 64 -5.42 3.87 7.77
CA ASP A 64 -5.45 2.61 8.54
C ASP A 64 -6.34 2.77 9.79
N ASP A 65 -6.22 3.88 10.52
CA ASP A 65 -6.99 4.16 11.72
C ASP A 65 -8.48 4.43 11.39
N CYS A 66 -8.78 5.18 10.32
CA CYS A 66 -10.14 5.38 9.83
C CYS A 66 -10.81 4.04 9.44
N ALA A 67 -10.11 3.21 8.67
CA ALA A 67 -10.61 1.91 8.24
C ALA A 67 -10.82 0.97 9.44
N LYS A 68 -9.87 0.90 10.38
CA LYS A 68 -10.02 0.14 11.63
C LYS A 68 -11.24 0.60 12.43
N ASN A 69 -11.45 1.90 12.56
CA ASN A 69 -12.61 2.45 13.25
C ASN A 69 -13.93 2.10 12.54
N PHE A 70 -13.97 2.20 11.21
CA PHE A 70 -15.13 1.78 10.43
C PHE A 70 -15.41 0.29 10.61
N ILE A 71 -14.38 -0.55 10.51
CA ILE A 71 -14.46 -1.99 10.72
C ILE A 71 -15.02 -2.28 12.12
N LYS A 72 -14.49 -1.64 13.17
CA LYS A 72 -14.91 -1.84 14.55
C LYS A 72 -16.42 -1.61 14.74
N ASN A 73 -16.98 -0.57 14.13
CA ASN A 73 -18.32 -0.07 14.43
C ASN A 73 -19.44 -0.57 13.50
N ASN A 74 -19.14 -1.43 12.51
CA ASN A 74 -20.13 -1.91 11.56
C ASN A 74 -20.17 -3.45 11.52
N PRO A 75 -21.38 -4.07 11.44
CA PRO A 75 -21.50 -5.49 11.14
C PRO A 75 -21.22 -5.73 9.64
N ASN A 76 -20.35 -6.68 9.31
CA ASN A 76 -19.95 -7.04 7.93
C ASN A 76 -19.42 -5.86 7.06
N PRO A 77 -18.41 -5.10 7.53
CA PRO A 77 -17.88 -3.95 6.81
C PRO A 77 -17.23 -4.34 5.48
N VAL A 78 -17.42 -3.50 4.46
CA VAL A 78 -16.76 -3.62 3.15
C VAL A 78 -15.77 -2.48 2.99
N ILE A 79 -14.50 -2.82 2.74
CA ILE A 79 -13.41 -1.87 2.51
C ILE A 79 -12.98 -2.00 1.06
N VAL A 80 -12.99 -0.89 0.32
CA VAL A 80 -12.55 -0.84 -1.07
C VAL A 80 -11.37 0.13 -1.17
N ASN A 81 -10.19 -0.38 -1.51
CA ASN A 81 -9.04 0.44 -1.84
C ASN A 81 -9.02 0.66 -3.36
N MET A 82 -9.24 1.90 -3.77
CA MET A 82 -9.20 2.32 -5.16
C MET A 82 -7.79 2.77 -5.54
N ALA A 83 -7.32 2.41 -6.74
CA ALA A 83 -5.92 2.61 -7.15
C ALA A 83 -4.95 2.04 -6.11
N THR A 84 -5.19 0.77 -5.72
CA THR A 84 -4.53 0.12 -4.58
C THR A 84 -3.02 -0.01 -4.73
N GLY A 85 -2.50 -0.04 -5.96
CA GLY A 85 -1.08 -0.23 -6.24
C GLY A 85 -0.48 -1.38 -5.44
N LEU A 86 0.68 -1.09 -4.83
CA LEU A 86 1.37 -1.99 -3.90
C LEU A 86 1.08 -1.65 -2.43
N ASP A 87 -0.10 -1.12 -2.09
CA ASP A 87 -0.46 -0.87 -0.69
C ASP A 87 -0.72 -2.18 0.07
N THR A 88 0.00 -2.40 1.17
CA THR A 88 -0.10 -3.59 2.01
C THR A 88 -1.05 -3.39 3.20
N ARG A 89 -1.91 -2.36 3.18
CA ARG A 89 -2.86 -2.02 4.27
C ARG A 89 -3.67 -3.21 4.75
N THR A 90 -4.22 -4.01 3.85
CA THR A 90 -5.02 -5.19 4.21
C THR A 90 -4.25 -6.10 5.17
N LEU A 91 -2.93 -6.28 5.02
CA LEU A 91 -2.11 -7.08 5.93
C LEU A 91 -1.93 -6.45 7.32
N ARG A 92 -2.00 -5.12 7.43
CA ARG A 92 -1.85 -4.38 8.69
C ARG A 92 -3.16 -4.22 9.46
N ILE A 93 -4.30 -4.26 8.76
CA ILE A 93 -5.61 -3.91 9.33
C ILE A 93 -6.66 -5.01 9.18
N TYR A 94 -6.27 -6.20 8.71
CA TYR A 94 -7.17 -7.31 8.49
C TYR A 94 -8.03 -7.63 9.74
N ASP A 95 -9.31 -7.87 9.49
CA ASP A 95 -10.28 -8.36 10.45
C ASP A 95 -11.21 -9.32 9.68
N GLU A 96 -11.46 -10.50 10.24
CA GLU A 96 -12.23 -11.57 9.60
C GLU A 96 -13.69 -11.20 9.32
N LYS A 97 -14.24 -10.22 10.05
CA LYS A 97 -15.59 -9.73 9.79
C LYS A 97 -15.67 -8.82 8.56
N ALA A 98 -14.54 -8.31 8.08
CA ALA A 98 -14.46 -7.36 6.99
C ALA A 98 -14.17 -8.05 5.66
N LYS A 99 -14.77 -7.54 4.58
CA LYS A 99 -14.38 -7.89 3.21
C LYS A 99 -13.53 -6.77 2.63
N PHE A 100 -12.36 -7.12 2.11
CA PHE A 100 -11.45 -6.17 1.47
C PHE A 100 -11.46 -6.38 -0.04
N PHE A 101 -11.52 -5.27 -0.78
CA PHE A 101 -11.39 -5.23 -2.22
C PHE A 101 -10.25 -4.29 -2.59
N ASP A 102 -9.38 -4.75 -3.47
CA ASP A 102 -8.26 -3.98 -4.01
C ASP A 102 -8.46 -3.82 -5.51
N VAL A 103 -8.71 -2.58 -5.95
CA VAL A 103 -9.07 -2.26 -7.34
C VAL A 103 -7.99 -1.41 -7.98
N ASP A 104 -7.51 -1.82 -9.16
CA ASP A 104 -6.55 -1.05 -9.96
C ASP A 104 -6.55 -1.53 -11.42
N LEU A 105 -5.74 -0.86 -12.26
CA LEU A 105 -5.50 -1.24 -13.64
C LEU A 105 -4.94 -2.68 -13.73
N PRO A 106 -5.24 -3.42 -14.81
CA PRO A 106 -4.79 -4.81 -15.00
C PRO A 106 -3.30 -5.03 -14.73
N GLU A 107 -2.44 -4.20 -15.32
CA GLU A 107 -0.99 -4.29 -15.18
C GLU A 107 -0.51 -4.07 -13.74
N VAL A 108 -1.21 -3.23 -12.97
CA VAL A 108 -0.91 -2.96 -11.56
C VAL A 108 -1.36 -4.13 -10.70
N ILE A 109 -2.52 -4.70 -10.98
CA ILE A 109 -3.04 -5.88 -10.29
C ILE A 109 -2.15 -7.10 -10.51
N GLU A 110 -1.66 -7.32 -11.72
CA GLU A 110 -0.73 -8.43 -11.99
C GLU A 110 0.59 -8.25 -11.25
N LEU A 111 1.12 -7.02 -11.18
CA LEU A 111 2.27 -6.72 -10.34
C LEU A 111 1.98 -6.98 -8.85
N ARG A 112 0.84 -6.50 -8.34
CA ARG A 112 0.44 -6.68 -6.94
C ARG A 112 0.41 -8.15 -6.57
N LYS A 113 -0.24 -9.00 -7.38
CA LYS A 113 -0.36 -10.45 -7.12
C LYS A 113 0.99 -11.16 -7.02
N LYS A 114 2.03 -10.67 -7.71
CA LYS A 114 3.40 -11.20 -7.60
C LYS A 114 3.99 -10.99 -6.20
N TYR A 115 3.68 -9.87 -5.55
CA TYR A 115 4.35 -9.41 -4.34
C TYR A 115 3.52 -9.52 -3.06
N ILE A 116 2.21 -9.28 -3.15
CA ILE A 116 1.32 -9.15 -2.00
C ILE A 116 0.33 -10.31 -2.00
N LYS A 117 0.41 -11.14 -0.95
CA LYS A 117 -0.53 -12.23 -0.69
C LYS A 117 -1.29 -11.90 0.59
N ASP A 118 -2.44 -11.26 0.44
CA ASP A 118 -3.32 -10.90 1.55
C ASP A 118 -4.70 -11.59 1.40
N LYS A 119 -5.70 -11.11 2.13
CA LYS A 119 -7.06 -11.64 2.12
C LYS A 119 -8.02 -10.77 1.31
N SER A 120 -7.53 -9.80 0.54
CA SER A 120 -8.40 -9.00 -0.32
C SER A 120 -8.80 -9.76 -1.58
N ILE A 121 -9.97 -9.41 -2.08
CA ILE A 121 -10.40 -9.77 -3.42
C ILE A 121 -9.81 -8.70 -4.35
N VAL A 122 -8.93 -9.14 -5.25
CA VAL A 122 -8.24 -8.24 -6.16
C VAL A 122 -9.01 -8.14 -7.48
N LEU A 123 -9.44 -6.93 -7.84
CA LEU A 123 -10.24 -6.65 -9.02
C LEU A 123 -9.43 -5.79 -9.99
N SER A 124 -9.27 -6.31 -11.22
CA SER A 124 -8.72 -5.55 -12.32
C SER A 124 -9.83 -4.75 -12.99
N ALA A 125 -9.73 -3.43 -12.96
CA ALA A 125 -10.71 -2.54 -13.57
C ALA A 125 -10.08 -1.19 -13.95
N ASN A 126 -10.50 -0.65 -15.09
CA ASN A 126 -10.36 0.77 -15.39
C ASN A 126 -11.62 1.47 -14.89
N VAL A 127 -11.48 2.46 -14.01
CA VAL A 127 -12.64 3.16 -13.42
C VAL A 127 -13.23 4.22 -14.35
N PHE A 128 -12.60 4.45 -15.49
CA PHE A 128 -13.00 5.44 -16.49
C PHE A 128 -13.64 4.83 -17.76
N GLU A 129 -13.72 3.50 -17.82
CA GLU A 129 -14.34 2.72 -18.91
C GLU A 129 -15.50 1.88 -18.37
#